data_AF-A0A9D6UY08-F1
#
_entry.id   AF-A0A9D6UY08-F1
#
_cell.length_a   1.000
_cell.length_b   1.000
_cell.length_c   1.000
_cell.angle_alpha   90.00
_cell.angle_beta   90.00
_cell.angle_gamma   90.00
#
_symmetry.space_group_name_H-M   'P 1'
#
loop_
_entity.id
_entity.type
_entity.pdbx_description
1 polymer ?
#
loop_
_entity_poly.entity_id
_entity_poly.type
_entity_poly.pdbx_seq_one_letter_code
_entity_poly.pdbx_strand_id
1 'polypeptide(L)'
;MSLELPSVLEEVAAYASSSPGKSEVESSRPEEDLATVRSYLDLVTELKEVIRLDGELELGGLIPLEPLISKLENPSAILEAEEILVFSDLLYTATIIHRRLEALDDRYELLKEQAQRITPLNQLRSLITRVLDENGTVRPDASSGLINIHHRTRGVRDRIRKRLESTVQDEDLARIVQEDYITLRNDRYVILLRPEFKGLLQGIVHDHSRSGASVYVEPLHVVELNNQVASLIDEEREEIRRILQEVTQEIRSAAPVILDDYEALVWLDAFQARARYAIA
;
A
#
# COMPACT_ATOMS: atom_id res chain seq x y z
N MET A 1 29.86 21.92 28.94
CA MET A 1 29.39 22.46 27.64
C MET A 1 28.38 21.51 26.96
N SER A 2 27.60 20.71 27.72
CA SER A 2 26.73 19.65 27.17
C SER A 2 25.22 19.88 27.40
N LEU A 3 24.82 21.07 27.85
CA LEU A 3 23.42 21.36 28.23
C LEU A 3 22.57 21.89 27.06
N GLU A 4 23.17 22.40 25.99
CA GLU A 4 22.42 23.04 24.89
C GLU A 4 22.31 22.21 23.61
N LEU A 5 23.21 21.24 23.39
CA LEU A 5 23.20 20.44 22.16
C LEU A 5 21.86 19.73 21.91
N PRO A 6 21.24 19.04 22.90
CA PRO A 6 19.94 18.40 22.67
C PRO A 6 18.83 19.40 22.26
N SER A 7 18.83 20.60 22.85
CA SER A 7 17.85 21.65 22.51
C SER A 7 18.04 22.15 21.08
N VAL A 8 19.29 22.36 20.66
CA VAL A 8 19.60 22.76 19.28
C VAL A 8 19.22 21.66 18.29
N LEU A 9 19.53 20.40 18.60
CA LEU A 9 19.16 19.28 17.73
C LEU A 9 17.63 19.16 17.59
N GLU A 10 16.87 19.36 18.66
CA GLU A 10 15.40 19.38 18.61
C GLU A 10 14.87 20.51 17.70
N GLU A 11 15.46 21.71 17.79
CA GLU A 11 15.12 22.83 16.91
C GLU A 11 15.42 22.52 15.43
N VAL A 12 16.59 21.95 15.13
CA VAL A 12 16.96 21.57 13.75
C VAL A 12 16.07 20.45 13.24
N ALA A 13 15.76 19.46 14.08
CA ALA A 13 14.99 18.29 13.68
C ALA A 13 13.53 18.64 13.33
N ALA A 14 13.01 19.76 13.81
CA ALA A 14 11.72 20.31 13.39
C ALA A 14 11.68 20.71 11.90
N TYR A 15 12.85 20.84 11.25
CA TYR A 15 12.98 21.10 9.82
C TYR A 15 13.19 19.83 8.98
N ALA A 16 13.22 18.63 9.57
CA ALA A 16 13.24 17.40 8.78
C ALA A 16 11.89 17.17 8.09
N SER A 17 11.90 16.58 6.90
CA SER A 17 10.67 16.30 6.15
C SER A 17 10.02 15.00 6.59
N SER A 18 10.77 14.09 7.23
CA SER A 18 10.31 12.77 7.66
C SER A 18 10.59 12.47 9.14
N SER A 19 9.86 11.50 9.70
CA SER A 19 10.08 11.02 11.07
C SER A 19 11.45 10.34 11.25
N PRO A 20 11.92 9.50 10.31
CA PRO A 20 13.30 8.99 10.33
C PRO A 20 14.36 10.09 10.24
N GLY A 21 14.20 11.08 9.36
CA GLY A 21 15.15 12.20 9.25
C GLY A 21 15.21 13.05 10.52
N LYS A 22 14.06 13.25 11.19
CA LYS A 22 14.00 13.88 12.52
C LYS A 22 14.83 13.09 13.53
N SER A 23 14.63 11.78 13.60
CA SER A 23 15.38 10.89 14.51
C SER A 23 16.90 10.92 14.23
N GLU A 24 17.28 10.98 12.95
CA GLU A 24 18.68 11.07 12.52
C GLU A 24 19.34 12.38 12.98
N VAL A 25 18.62 13.51 12.91
CA VAL A 25 19.11 14.79 13.47
C VAL A 25 19.24 14.71 14.99
N GLU A 26 18.21 14.23 15.70
CA GLU A 26 18.21 14.16 17.17
C GLU A 26 19.29 13.22 17.74
N SER A 27 19.67 12.18 16.99
CA SER A 27 20.70 11.22 17.39
C SER A 27 22.13 11.68 17.09
N SER A 28 22.29 12.80 16.38
CA SER A 28 23.59 13.34 15.96
C SER A 28 24.51 13.62 17.15
N ARG A 29 25.80 13.32 16.99
CA ARG A 29 26.85 13.58 17.99
C ARG A 29 27.92 14.50 17.40
N PRO A 30 28.66 15.25 18.24
CA PRO A 30 29.79 16.04 17.76
C PRO A 30 30.81 15.16 17.04
N GLU A 31 31.20 15.58 15.84
CA GLU A 31 32.27 14.95 15.06
C GLU A 31 33.64 15.53 15.47
N GLU A 32 34.64 14.68 15.61
CA GLU A 32 36.00 15.06 16.04
C GLU A 32 36.95 15.22 14.85
N ASP A 33 36.66 14.57 13.73
CA ASP A 33 37.46 14.71 12.51
C ASP A 33 37.13 16.00 11.75
N LEU A 34 38.11 16.91 11.69
CA LEU A 34 37.97 18.20 11.04
C LEU A 34 37.69 18.09 9.53
N ALA A 35 38.19 17.04 8.85
CA ALA A 35 37.93 16.83 7.43
C ALA A 35 36.45 16.49 7.20
N THR A 36 35.89 15.58 8.00
CA THR A 36 34.47 15.21 7.99
C THR A 36 33.58 16.41 8.31
N VAL A 37 33.91 17.19 9.35
CA VAL A 37 33.15 18.42 9.69
C VAL A 37 33.10 19.40 8.51
N ARG A 38 34.22 19.61 7.81
CA ARG A 38 34.26 20.49 6.64
C ARG A 38 33.39 19.97 5.51
N SER A 39 33.51 18.70 5.16
CA SER A 39 32.68 18.06 4.13
C SER A 39 31.18 18.18 4.45
N TYR A 40 30.79 18.01 5.71
CA TYR A 40 29.40 18.19 6.14
C TYR A 40 28.92 19.64 6.00
N LEU A 41 29.75 20.63 6.35
CA LEU A 41 29.41 22.04 6.17
C LEU A 41 29.31 22.44 4.69
N ASP A 42 30.17 21.88 3.86
CA ASP A 42 30.16 22.09 2.40
C ASP A 42 28.90 21.49 1.79
N LEU A 43 28.51 20.27 2.19
CA LEU A 43 27.26 19.65 1.74
C LEU A 43 26.02 20.46 2.17
N VAL A 44 25.98 20.95 3.41
CA VAL A 44 24.90 21.85 3.85
C VAL A 44 24.87 23.11 3.00
N THR A 45 26.03 23.63 2.59
CA THR A 45 26.12 24.80 1.72
C THR A 45 25.56 24.51 0.32
N GLU A 46 25.91 23.37 -0.29
CA GLU A 46 25.33 22.93 -1.57
C GLU A 46 23.81 22.79 -1.48
N LEU A 47 23.31 22.10 -0.44
CA LEU A 47 21.87 21.94 -0.21
C LEU A 47 21.15 23.27 -0.07
N LYS A 48 21.73 24.25 0.63
CA LYS A 48 21.11 25.58 0.76
C LYS A 48 20.95 26.28 -0.58
N GLU A 49 21.93 26.14 -1.47
CA GLU A 49 21.85 26.70 -2.82
C GLU A 49 20.80 25.98 -3.65
N VAL A 50 20.81 24.64 -3.67
CA VAL A 50 19.83 23.83 -4.40
C VAL A 50 18.41 24.11 -3.91
N ILE A 51 18.18 24.19 -2.59
CA ILE A 51 16.86 24.51 -2.02
C ILE A 51 16.37 25.88 -2.50
N ARG A 52 17.25 26.88 -2.56
CA ARG A 52 16.88 28.25 -2.98
C ARG A 52 16.60 28.37 -4.48
N LEU A 53 17.30 27.60 -5.31
CA LEU A 53 17.21 27.70 -6.77
C LEU A 53 16.20 26.72 -7.36
N ASP A 54 16.22 25.47 -6.88
CA ASP A 54 15.53 24.34 -7.47
C ASP A 54 14.45 23.72 -6.56
N GLY A 55 14.35 24.19 -5.30
CA GLY A 55 13.39 23.72 -4.29
C GLY A 55 13.91 22.57 -3.42
N GLU A 56 13.11 22.12 -2.46
CA GLU A 56 13.46 21.06 -1.50
C GLU A 56 13.41 19.66 -2.14
N LEU A 57 14.23 18.72 -1.64
CA LEU A 57 14.13 17.29 -1.92
C LEU A 57 12.85 16.72 -1.30
N GLU A 58 12.07 15.99 -2.10
CA GLU A 58 10.79 15.39 -1.70
C GLU A 58 11.02 14.11 -0.87
N LEU A 59 11.42 14.28 0.40
CA LEU A 59 11.76 13.18 1.33
C LEU A 59 10.68 12.90 2.38
N GLY A 60 9.54 13.60 2.31
CA GLY A 60 8.49 13.51 3.36
C GLY A 60 7.74 12.18 3.44
N GLY A 61 7.87 11.31 2.43
CA GLY A 61 7.24 9.98 2.41
C GLY A 61 7.98 8.91 3.20
N LEU A 62 9.16 9.20 3.77
CA LEU A 62 9.93 8.22 4.51
C LEU A 62 9.28 7.91 5.87
N ILE A 63 9.10 6.62 6.15
CA ILE A 63 8.58 6.11 7.42
C ILE A 63 9.55 5.09 8.03
N PRO A 64 9.48 4.85 9.35
CA PRO A 64 10.30 3.83 10.01
C PRO A 64 10.12 2.45 9.38
N LEU A 65 11.22 1.85 8.91
CA LEU A 65 11.22 0.59 8.19
C LEU A 65 11.51 -0.62 9.08
N GLU A 66 12.03 -0.40 10.29
CA GLU A 66 12.48 -1.44 11.21
C GLU A 66 11.42 -2.53 11.44
N PRO A 67 10.13 -2.21 11.66
CA PRO A 67 9.10 -3.23 11.86
C PRO A 67 8.93 -4.16 10.64
N LEU A 68 9.00 -3.61 9.43
CA LEU A 68 8.83 -4.38 8.19
C LEU A 68 10.08 -5.23 7.91
N ILE A 69 11.26 -4.68 8.17
CA ILE A 69 12.53 -5.40 8.02
C ILE A 69 12.60 -6.55 9.01
N SER A 70 12.26 -6.34 10.28
CA SER A 70 12.17 -7.42 11.27
C SER A 70 11.15 -8.49 10.86
N LYS A 71 10.02 -8.10 10.26
CA LYS A 71 9.06 -9.07 9.70
C LYS A 71 9.69 -9.91 8.58
N LEU A 72 10.51 -9.30 7.73
CA LEU A 72 11.28 -9.96 6.66
C LEU A 72 12.47 -10.79 7.17
N GLU A 73 12.75 -10.86 8.47
CA GLU A 73 13.71 -11.83 9.00
C GLU A 73 13.10 -13.24 9.07
N ASN A 74 11.78 -13.35 9.23
CA ASN A 74 11.08 -14.63 9.20
C ASN A 74 10.85 -15.08 7.74
N PRO A 75 11.46 -16.20 7.28
CA PRO A 75 11.36 -16.65 5.87
C PRO A 75 9.92 -16.95 5.42
N SER A 76 9.04 -17.28 6.36
CA SER A 76 7.63 -17.62 6.11
C SER A 76 6.70 -16.40 6.19
N ALA A 77 7.21 -15.23 6.58
CA ALA A 77 6.41 -14.01 6.61
C ALA A 77 6.02 -13.57 5.19
N ILE A 78 4.77 -13.15 5.06
CA ILE A 78 4.22 -12.52 3.86
C ILE A 78 3.86 -11.09 4.23
N LEU A 79 4.26 -10.15 3.40
CA LEU A 79 3.84 -8.77 3.53
C LEU A 79 2.42 -8.62 3.02
N GLU A 80 1.60 -7.90 3.77
CA GLU A 80 0.29 -7.46 3.34
C GLU A 80 0.43 -6.35 2.29
N ALA A 81 -0.62 -6.11 1.51
CA ALA A 81 -0.56 -5.17 0.39
C ALA A 81 -0.18 -3.74 0.83
N GLU A 82 -0.66 -3.29 1.99
CA GLU A 82 -0.28 -1.99 2.57
C GLU A 82 1.21 -1.91 2.93
N GLU A 83 1.81 -3.01 3.41
CA GLU A 83 3.23 -3.05 3.76
C GLU A 83 4.09 -3.10 2.50
N ILE A 84 3.66 -3.79 1.45
CA ILE A 84 4.33 -3.78 0.14
C ILE A 84 4.29 -2.37 -0.48
N LEU A 85 3.19 -1.63 -0.29
CA LEU A 85 3.06 -0.26 -0.79
C LEU A 85 4.11 0.67 -0.16
N VAL A 86 4.43 0.50 1.13
CA VAL A 86 5.52 1.23 1.80
C VAL A 86 6.86 1.05 1.06
N PHE A 87 7.18 -0.19 0.66
CA PHE A 87 8.38 -0.44 -0.13
C PHE A 87 8.29 0.21 -1.51
N SER A 88 7.13 0.15 -2.18
CA SER A 88 6.92 0.82 -3.48
C SER A 88 7.21 2.33 -3.41
N ASP A 89 6.76 2.99 -2.34
CA ASP A 89 6.92 4.42 -2.13
C ASP A 89 8.38 4.80 -1.82
N LEU A 90 9.07 3.97 -1.03
CA LEU A 90 10.51 4.13 -0.82
C LEU A 90 11.28 4.01 -2.14
N LEU A 91 11.02 2.95 -2.93
CA LEU A 91 11.69 2.73 -4.21
C LEU A 91 11.42 3.87 -5.21
N TYR A 92 10.21 4.44 -5.17
CA TYR A 92 9.86 5.62 -5.94
C TYR A 92 10.69 6.83 -5.52
N THR A 93 10.77 7.09 -4.21
CA THR A 93 11.53 8.19 -3.62
C THR A 93 13.01 8.07 -3.98
N ALA A 94 13.61 6.89 -3.79
CA ALA A 94 14.99 6.60 -4.19
C ALA A 94 15.24 6.94 -5.66
N THR A 95 14.33 6.53 -6.56
CA THR A 95 14.44 6.80 -8.00
C THR A 95 14.40 8.29 -8.32
N ILE A 96 13.47 9.04 -7.72
CA ILE A 96 13.33 10.49 -7.96
C ILE A 96 14.55 11.22 -7.45
N ILE A 97 14.96 10.94 -6.20
CA ILE A 97 16.08 11.62 -5.55
C ILE A 97 17.37 11.33 -6.30
N HIS A 98 17.66 10.07 -6.63
CA HIS A 98 18.82 9.70 -7.45
C HIS A 98 18.86 10.50 -8.76
N ARG A 99 17.79 10.45 -9.55
CA ARG A 99 17.72 11.17 -10.83
C ARG A 99 17.89 12.67 -10.67
N ARG A 100 17.32 13.24 -9.61
CA ARG A 100 17.41 14.67 -9.32
C ARG A 100 18.84 15.07 -8.98
N LEU A 101 19.50 14.32 -8.10
CA LEU A 101 20.88 14.59 -7.70
C LEU A 101 21.84 14.42 -8.88
N GLU A 102 21.68 13.38 -9.70
CA GLU A 102 22.49 13.19 -10.91
C GLU A 102 22.36 14.34 -11.92
N ALA A 103 21.17 14.93 -12.02
CA ALA A 103 20.87 16.02 -12.95
C ALA A 103 21.41 17.39 -12.50
N LEU A 104 21.96 17.49 -11.28
CA LEU A 104 22.59 18.73 -10.80
C LEU A 104 23.84 19.07 -11.60
N ASP A 105 24.14 20.37 -11.66
CA ASP A 105 25.39 20.91 -12.23
C ASP A 105 26.62 20.31 -11.53
N ASP A 106 27.72 20.13 -12.26
CA ASP A 106 28.95 19.49 -11.75
C ASP A 106 29.59 20.25 -10.59
N ARG A 107 29.21 21.52 -10.36
CA ARG A 107 29.63 22.27 -9.17
C ARG A 107 29.08 21.72 -7.84
N TYR A 108 28.04 20.88 -7.88
CA TYR A 108 27.42 20.24 -6.71
C TYR A 108 27.95 18.82 -6.51
N GLU A 109 29.27 18.70 -6.40
CA GLU A 109 29.98 17.42 -6.39
C GLU A 109 29.52 16.54 -5.22
N LEU A 110 29.38 17.10 -4.02
CA LEU A 110 29.03 16.33 -2.82
C LEU A 110 27.61 15.76 -2.90
N LEU A 111 26.66 16.52 -3.47
CA LEU A 111 25.31 16.03 -3.72
C LEU A 111 25.26 14.95 -4.81
N LYS A 112 26.08 15.08 -5.86
CA LYS A 112 26.20 14.04 -6.90
C LYS A 112 26.83 12.77 -6.36
N GLU A 113 27.78 12.87 -5.43
CA GLU A 113 28.32 11.71 -4.70
C GLU A 113 27.24 10.99 -3.90
N GLN A 114 26.30 11.72 -3.27
CA GLN A 114 25.18 11.07 -2.57
C GLN A 114 24.25 10.31 -3.53
N ALA A 115 24.11 10.76 -4.78
CA ALA A 115 23.36 10.03 -5.79
C ALA A 115 23.95 8.62 -5.99
N GLN A 116 25.28 8.49 -5.97
CA GLN A 116 25.97 7.20 -6.17
C GLN A 116 25.77 6.21 -5.01
N ARG A 117 25.26 6.67 -3.87
CA ARG A 117 24.91 5.82 -2.72
C ARG A 117 23.49 5.24 -2.82
N ILE A 118 22.69 5.74 -3.76
CA ILE A 118 21.33 5.29 -4.00
C ILE A 118 21.35 4.38 -5.23
N THR A 119 20.76 3.20 -5.15
CA THR A 119 20.67 2.21 -6.22
C THR A 119 19.21 1.99 -6.61
N PRO A 120 18.64 2.78 -7.53
CA PRO A 120 17.23 2.68 -7.89
C PRO A 120 16.80 1.28 -8.37
N LEU A 121 15.97 0.60 -7.58
CA LEU A 121 15.42 -0.73 -7.91
C LEU A 121 14.17 -0.64 -8.78
N ASN A 122 14.29 0.00 -9.95
CA ASN A 122 13.18 0.26 -10.88
C ASN A 122 12.43 -1.01 -11.31
N GLN A 123 13.12 -2.13 -11.44
CA GLN A 123 12.52 -3.41 -11.83
C GLN A 123 11.62 -3.97 -10.72
N LEU A 124 12.08 -3.93 -9.46
CA LEU A 124 11.29 -4.34 -8.31
C LEU A 124 10.06 -3.45 -8.15
N ARG A 125 10.24 -2.13 -8.25
CA ARG A 125 9.10 -1.19 -8.23
C ARG A 125 8.10 -1.51 -9.34
N SER A 126 8.56 -1.75 -10.56
CA SER A 126 7.70 -2.11 -11.70
C SER A 126 6.97 -3.44 -11.49
N LEU A 127 7.57 -4.38 -10.76
CA LEU A 127 6.91 -5.62 -10.34
C LEU A 127 5.79 -5.32 -9.33
N ILE A 128 6.06 -4.51 -8.32
CA ILE A 128 5.07 -4.12 -7.31
C ILE A 128 3.89 -3.37 -7.96
N THR A 129 4.13 -2.37 -8.81
CA THR A 129 3.06 -1.57 -9.44
C THR A 129 2.26 -2.33 -10.50
N ARG A 130 2.71 -3.52 -10.93
CA ARG A 130 1.89 -4.43 -11.75
C ARG A 130 0.91 -5.24 -10.90
N VAL A 131 1.26 -5.48 -9.64
CA VAL A 131 0.48 -6.26 -8.68
C VAL A 131 -0.48 -5.37 -7.89
N LEU A 132 -0.02 -4.21 -7.42
CA LEU A 132 -0.78 -3.28 -6.60
C LEU A 132 -1.09 -1.99 -7.36
N ASP A 133 -2.25 -1.41 -7.09
CA ASP A 133 -2.55 -0.03 -7.46
C ASP A 133 -2.03 0.98 -6.42
N GLU A 134 -2.27 2.27 -6.68
CA GLU A 134 -1.86 3.38 -5.82
C GLU A 134 -2.50 3.39 -4.43
N ASN A 135 -3.58 2.63 -4.22
CA ASN A 135 -4.26 2.51 -2.93
C ASN A 135 -3.85 1.24 -2.18
N GLY A 136 -2.86 0.48 -2.68
CA GLY A 136 -2.46 -0.79 -2.10
C GLY A 136 -3.48 -1.91 -2.34
N THR A 137 -4.35 -1.78 -3.34
CA THR A 137 -5.28 -2.85 -3.73
C THR A 137 -4.64 -3.75 -4.79
N VAL A 138 -4.78 -5.07 -4.64
CA VAL A 138 -4.31 -6.02 -5.65
C VAL A 138 -5.11 -5.87 -6.92
N ARG A 139 -4.41 -5.62 -8.03
CA ARG A 139 -5.03 -5.39 -9.33
C ARG A 139 -5.68 -6.69 -9.83
N PRO A 140 -6.90 -6.65 -10.42
CA PRO A 140 -7.59 -7.84 -10.93
C PRO A 140 -6.81 -8.62 -12.00
N ASP A 141 -5.87 -7.94 -12.67
CA ASP A 141 -4.98 -8.45 -13.70
C ASP A 141 -3.56 -8.75 -13.21
N ALA A 142 -3.33 -8.77 -11.89
CA ALA A 142 -2.02 -9.06 -11.29
C ALA A 142 -1.49 -10.46 -11.66
N SER A 143 -2.37 -11.40 -12.01
CA SER A 143 -1.99 -12.71 -12.56
C SER A 143 -3.03 -13.24 -13.54
N SER A 144 -2.62 -14.18 -14.40
CA SER A 144 -3.56 -14.92 -15.25
C SER A 144 -4.55 -15.77 -14.44
N GLY A 145 -4.13 -16.25 -13.27
CA GLY A 145 -4.99 -16.99 -12.35
C GLY A 145 -6.12 -16.12 -11.83
N LEU A 146 -5.79 -14.91 -11.36
CA LEU A 146 -6.74 -13.94 -10.82
C LEU A 146 -7.74 -13.47 -11.90
N ILE A 147 -7.26 -13.19 -13.12
CA ILE A 147 -8.11 -12.87 -14.28
C ILE A 147 -9.14 -13.99 -14.52
N ASN A 148 -8.69 -15.25 -14.53
CA ASN A 148 -9.57 -16.40 -14.75
C ASN A 148 -10.61 -16.54 -13.63
N ILE A 149 -10.18 -16.44 -12.37
CA ILE A 149 -11.06 -16.50 -11.20
C ILE A 149 -12.13 -15.40 -11.30
N HIS A 150 -11.76 -14.15 -11.58
CA HIS A 150 -12.72 -13.06 -11.74
C HIS A 150 -13.72 -13.29 -12.89
N HIS A 151 -13.26 -13.82 -14.04
CA HIS A 151 -14.16 -14.17 -15.15
C HIS A 151 -15.14 -15.28 -14.76
N ARG A 152 -14.66 -16.34 -14.10
CA ARG A 152 -15.51 -17.42 -13.57
C ARG A 152 -16.52 -16.87 -12.56
N THR A 153 -16.08 -16.06 -11.60
CA THR A 153 -16.94 -15.45 -10.58
C THR A 153 -18.02 -14.60 -11.21
N ARG A 154 -17.68 -13.73 -12.17
CA ARG A 154 -18.66 -12.92 -12.91
C ARG A 154 -19.68 -13.80 -13.64
N GLY A 155 -19.22 -14.83 -14.34
CA GLY A 155 -20.10 -15.76 -15.05
C GLY A 155 -21.07 -16.51 -14.12
N VAL A 156 -20.63 -16.91 -12.93
CA VAL A 156 -21.51 -17.55 -11.92
C VAL A 156 -22.51 -16.53 -11.36
N ARG A 157 -22.06 -15.32 -11.01
CA ARG A 157 -22.92 -14.24 -10.51
C ARG A 157 -24.01 -13.86 -11.50
N ASP A 158 -23.69 -13.76 -12.78
CA ASP A 158 -24.67 -13.47 -13.83
C ASP A 158 -25.69 -14.59 -14.00
N ARG A 159 -25.28 -15.85 -13.87
CA ARG A 159 -26.20 -17.01 -13.87
C ARG A 159 -27.14 -16.98 -12.67
N ILE A 160 -26.64 -16.64 -11.48
CA ILE A 160 -27.46 -16.47 -10.27
C ILE A 160 -28.50 -15.38 -10.50
N ARG A 161 -28.06 -14.19 -10.91
CA ARG A 161 -28.94 -13.04 -11.13
C ARG A 161 -30.07 -13.38 -12.11
N LYS A 162 -29.75 -13.96 -13.27
CA LYS A 162 -30.76 -14.39 -14.27
C LYS A 162 -31.79 -15.37 -13.69
N ARG A 163 -31.36 -16.28 -12.81
CA ARG A 163 -32.23 -17.30 -12.21
C ARG A 163 -33.12 -16.74 -11.10
N LEU A 164 -32.60 -15.78 -10.34
CA LEU A 164 -33.37 -15.03 -9.36
C LEU A 164 -34.37 -14.09 -10.04
N GLU A 165 -33.98 -13.40 -11.12
CA GLU A 165 -34.86 -12.58 -11.94
C GLU A 165 -36.02 -13.40 -12.51
N SER A 166 -35.75 -14.59 -13.06
CA SER A 166 -36.83 -15.47 -13.55
C SER A 166 -37.75 -15.96 -12.43
N THR A 167 -37.22 -16.15 -11.22
CA THR A 167 -38.00 -16.57 -10.05
C THR A 167 -38.96 -15.48 -9.61
N VAL A 168 -38.55 -14.22 -9.69
CA VAL A 168 -39.39 -13.09 -9.29
C VAL A 168 -40.37 -12.67 -10.38
N GLN A 169 -40.08 -12.94 -11.65
CA GLN A 169 -41.01 -12.74 -12.76
C GLN A 169 -42.17 -13.75 -12.78
N ASP A 170 -42.12 -14.81 -11.97
CA ASP A 170 -43.23 -15.75 -11.81
C ASP A 170 -44.46 -15.05 -11.21
N GLU A 171 -45.66 -15.30 -11.75
CA GLU A 171 -46.86 -14.46 -11.51
C GLU A 171 -47.23 -14.34 -10.03
N ASP A 172 -46.99 -15.39 -9.25
CA ASP A 172 -47.29 -15.44 -7.82
C ASP A 172 -46.30 -14.61 -6.99
N LEU A 173 -45.02 -14.55 -7.38
CA LEU A 173 -43.98 -13.78 -6.68
C LEU A 173 -43.94 -12.33 -7.15
N ALA A 174 -44.17 -12.08 -8.45
CA ALA A 174 -44.18 -10.74 -9.04
C ALA A 174 -45.18 -9.78 -8.38
N ARG A 175 -46.29 -10.30 -7.86
CA ARG A 175 -47.32 -9.50 -7.15
C ARG A 175 -46.92 -9.06 -5.74
N ILE A 176 -45.85 -9.64 -5.20
CA ILE A 176 -45.55 -9.63 -3.77
C ILE A 176 -44.18 -9.02 -3.48
N VAL A 177 -43.24 -9.19 -4.41
CA VAL A 177 -41.86 -8.73 -4.36
C VAL A 177 -41.77 -7.23 -4.69
N GLN A 178 -40.99 -6.47 -3.92
CA GLN A 178 -40.78 -5.01 -4.10
C GLN A 178 -39.75 -4.71 -5.22
N GLU A 179 -39.56 -3.43 -5.59
CA GLU A 179 -38.41 -2.99 -6.38
C GLU A 179 -37.08 -3.32 -5.65
N ASP A 180 -35.99 -3.62 -6.38
CA ASP A 180 -34.67 -4.03 -5.84
C ASP A 180 -34.63 -5.28 -4.94
N TYR A 181 -35.24 -6.37 -5.42
CA TYR A 181 -35.45 -7.59 -4.66
C TYR A 181 -34.27 -8.57 -4.59
N ILE A 182 -33.28 -8.47 -5.48
CA ILE A 182 -32.05 -9.28 -5.44
C ILE A 182 -30.98 -8.49 -4.72
N THR A 183 -30.45 -9.05 -3.64
CA THR A 183 -29.39 -8.40 -2.85
C THR A 183 -28.38 -9.42 -2.34
N LEU A 184 -27.29 -8.93 -1.76
CA LEU A 184 -26.28 -9.74 -1.11
C LEU A 184 -26.51 -9.74 0.41
N ARG A 185 -26.49 -10.92 1.02
CA ARG A 185 -26.48 -11.09 2.47
C ARG A 185 -25.43 -12.11 2.84
N ASN A 186 -24.47 -11.71 3.68
CA ASN A 186 -23.32 -12.54 4.05
C ASN A 186 -22.62 -13.12 2.81
N ASP A 187 -22.38 -12.28 1.80
CA ASP A 187 -21.80 -12.63 0.48
C ASP A 187 -22.58 -13.65 -0.36
N ARG A 188 -23.85 -13.93 0.00
CA ARG A 188 -24.75 -14.79 -0.78
C ARG A 188 -25.84 -13.98 -1.44
N TYR A 189 -26.16 -14.31 -2.68
CA TYR A 189 -27.31 -13.71 -3.35
C TYR A 189 -28.60 -14.28 -2.78
N VAL A 190 -29.50 -13.36 -2.40
CA VAL A 190 -30.76 -13.66 -1.74
C VAL A 190 -31.88 -12.80 -2.35
N ILE A 191 -33.12 -13.27 -2.19
CA ILE A 191 -34.33 -12.51 -2.48
C ILE A 191 -34.87 -11.94 -1.18
N LEU A 192 -35.24 -10.66 -1.19
CA LEU A 192 -35.94 -10.02 -0.10
C LEU A 192 -37.46 -10.27 -0.19
N LEU A 193 -38.05 -10.87 0.85
CA LEU A 193 -39.47 -11.17 0.94
C LEU A 193 -40.08 -10.61 2.23
N ARG A 194 -41.38 -10.29 2.22
CA ARG A 194 -42.09 -10.04 3.50
C ARG A 194 -42.32 -11.36 4.24
N PRO A 195 -42.23 -11.39 5.59
CA PRO A 195 -42.27 -12.62 6.39
C PRO A 195 -43.46 -13.54 6.10
N GLU A 196 -44.63 -12.96 5.82
CA GLU A 196 -45.88 -13.65 5.53
C GLU A 196 -45.84 -14.48 4.23
N PHE A 197 -44.90 -14.19 3.33
CA PHE A 197 -44.76 -14.87 2.03
C PHE A 197 -43.58 -15.84 1.97
N LYS A 198 -42.87 -16.06 3.10
CA LYS A 198 -41.71 -16.97 3.16
C LYS A 198 -42.03 -18.40 2.70
N GLY A 199 -43.28 -18.85 2.82
CA GLY A 199 -43.71 -20.20 2.45
C GLY A 199 -43.91 -20.42 0.95
N LEU A 200 -43.96 -19.34 0.15
CA LEU A 200 -44.15 -19.41 -1.31
C LEU A 200 -42.86 -19.72 -2.06
N LEU A 201 -41.71 -19.45 -1.44
CA LEU A 201 -40.40 -19.65 -2.04
C LEU A 201 -39.62 -20.66 -1.20
N GLN A 202 -39.33 -21.84 -1.78
CA GLN A 202 -38.46 -22.80 -1.12
C GLN A 202 -37.02 -22.29 -1.12
N GLY A 203 -36.44 -22.15 0.07
CA GLY A 203 -35.10 -21.61 0.24
C GLY A 203 -34.61 -21.63 1.68
N ILE A 204 -33.38 -21.15 1.85
CA ILE A 204 -32.70 -21.03 3.13
C ILE A 204 -32.82 -19.58 3.60
N VAL A 205 -33.30 -19.38 4.82
CA VAL A 205 -33.35 -18.03 5.44
C VAL A 205 -31.96 -17.71 5.99
N HIS A 206 -31.38 -16.59 5.53
CA HIS A 206 -30.06 -16.14 5.98
C HIS A 206 -30.13 -15.09 7.07
N ASP A 207 -31.12 -14.20 7.00
CA ASP A 207 -31.24 -13.09 7.94
C ASP A 207 -32.64 -12.46 7.87
N HIS A 208 -32.97 -11.62 8.85
CA HIS A 208 -34.16 -10.76 8.87
C HIS A 208 -33.74 -9.28 8.84
N SER A 209 -34.60 -8.42 8.31
CA SER A 209 -34.36 -6.98 8.40
C SER A 209 -34.43 -6.51 9.88
N ARG A 210 -33.73 -5.43 10.23
CA ARG A 210 -33.75 -4.87 11.60
C ARG A 210 -35.15 -4.49 12.08
N SER A 211 -36.04 -4.12 11.16
CA SER A 211 -37.45 -3.81 11.46
C SER A 211 -38.34 -5.06 11.55
N GLY A 212 -37.83 -6.24 11.18
CA GLY A 212 -38.60 -7.47 11.05
C GLY A 212 -39.55 -7.49 9.85
N ALA A 213 -39.58 -6.42 9.05
CA ALA A 213 -40.51 -6.27 7.92
C ALA A 213 -40.13 -7.10 6.69
N SER A 214 -38.94 -7.72 6.68
CA SER A 214 -38.48 -8.53 5.55
C SER A 214 -37.53 -9.65 5.98
N VAL A 215 -37.46 -10.68 5.16
CA VAL A 215 -36.65 -11.89 5.32
C VAL A 215 -35.79 -12.06 4.07
N TYR A 216 -34.51 -12.35 4.26
CA TYR A 216 -33.55 -12.63 3.19
C TYR A 216 -33.52 -14.13 2.94
N VAL A 217 -34.04 -14.57 1.79
CA VAL A 217 -34.17 -15.99 1.44
C VAL A 217 -33.28 -16.32 0.25
N GLU A 218 -32.43 -17.33 0.39
CA GLU A 218 -31.70 -17.94 -0.73
C GLU A 218 -32.53 -19.07 -1.34
N PRO A 219 -33.04 -18.95 -2.57
CA PRO A 219 -33.78 -20.02 -3.21
C PRO A 219 -32.95 -21.29 -3.40
N LEU A 220 -33.56 -22.46 -3.18
CA LEU A 220 -32.87 -23.75 -3.29
C LEU A 220 -32.13 -23.94 -4.62
N HIS A 221 -32.70 -23.46 -5.73
CA HIS A 221 -32.15 -23.65 -7.06
C HIS A 221 -30.92 -22.77 -7.38
N VAL A 222 -30.57 -21.81 -6.52
CA VAL A 222 -29.32 -21.02 -6.62
C VAL A 222 -28.29 -21.39 -5.55
N VAL A 223 -28.63 -22.25 -4.58
CA VAL A 223 -27.73 -22.63 -3.47
C VAL A 223 -26.37 -23.12 -3.98
N GLU A 224 -26.39 -24.03 -4.96
CA GLU A 224 -25.15 -24.56 -5.57
C GLU A 224 -24.33 -23.47 -6.29
N LEU A 225 -25.00 -22.51 -6.93
CA LEU A 225 -24.31 -21.41 -7.61
C LEU A 225 -23.68 -20.44 -6.59
N ASN A 226 -24.38 -20.13 -5.49
CA ASN A 226 -23.82 -19.33 -4.40
C ASN A 226 -22.63 -20.04 -3.74
N ASN A 227 -22.72 -21.36 -3.51
CA ASN A 227 -21.59 -22.16 -3.02
C ASN A 227 -20.40 -22.11 -3.99
N GLN A 228 -20.66 -22.14 -5.30
CA GLN A 228 -19.62 -21.97 -6.31
C GLN A 228 -18.98 -20.57 -6.26
N VAL A 229 -19.75 -19.50 -6.02
CA VAL A 229 -19.20 -18.15 -5.80
C VAL A 229 -18.32 -18.12 -4.55
N ALA A 230 -18.76 -18.72 -3.44
CA ALA A 230 -17.98 -18.77 -2.21
C ALA A 230 -16.63 -19.48 -2.42
N SER A 231 -16.65 -20.65 -3.09
CA SER A 231 -15.42 -21.38 -3.45
C SER A 231 -14.49 -20.55 -4.32
N LEU A 232 -15.02 -19.79 -5.28
CA LEU A 232 -14.21 -18.92 -6.14
C LEU A 232 -13.59 -17.74 -5.38
N ILE A 233 -14.28 -17.20 -4.38
CA ILE A 233 -13.75 -16.14 -3.50
C ILE A 233 -12.62 -16.70 -2.62
N ASP A 234 -12.73 -17.94 -2.15
CA ASP A 234 -11.64 -18.59 -1.41
C ASP A 234 -10.45 -18.90 -2.34
N GLU A 235 -10.69 -19.35 -3.58
CA GLU A 235 -9.66 -19.47 -4.62
C GLU A 235 -8.97 -18.12 -4.89
N GLU A 236 -9.73 -17.02 -4.94
CA GLU A 236 -9.22 -15.65 -5.12
C GLU A 236 -8.29 -15.23 -3.98
N ARG A 237 -8.67 -15.50 -2.73
CA ARG A 237 -7.86 -15.19 -1.54
C ARG A 237 -6.54 -15.94 -1.53
N GLU A 238 -6.54 -17.23 -1.87
CA GLU A 238 -5.32 -18.02 -1.96
C GLU A 238 -4.40 -17.55 -3.10
N GLU A 239 -4.99 -17.17 -4.25
CA GLU A 239 -4.22 -16.63 -5.36
C GLU A 239 -3.61 -15.27 -5.02
N ILE A 240 -4.35 -14.38 -4.34
CA ILE A 240 -3.82 -13.12 -3.83
C ILE A 240 -2.67 -13.38 -2.86
N ARG A 241 -2.85 -14.29 -1.90
CA ARG A 241 -1.82 -14.67 -0.93
C ARG A 241 -0.55 -15.17 -1.63
N ARG A 242 -0.68 -16.00 -2.67
CA ARG A 242 0.44 -16.48 -3.49
C ARG A 242 1.18 -15.33 -4.17
N ILE A 243 0.44 -14.39 -4.78
CA ILE A 243 1.02 -13.21 -5.44
C ILE A 243 1.79 -12.34 -4.43
N LEU A 244 1.19 -12.04 -3.28
CA LEU A 244 1.84 -11.26 -2.22
C LEU A 244 3.09 -11.96 -1.68
N GLN A 245 3.06 -13.29 -1.58
CA GLN A 245 4.23 -14.08 -1.20
C GLN A 245 5.37 -13.93 -2.22
N GLU A 246 5.08 -13.98 -3.52
CA GLU A 246 6.09 -13.79 -4.57
C GLU A 246 6.73 -12.41 -4.49
N VAL A 247 5.91 -11.34 -4.41
CA VAL A 247 6.42 -9.97 -4.24
C VAL A 247 7.24 -9.83 -2.97
N THR A 248 6.79 -10.44 -1.86
CA THR A 248 7.52 -10.44 -0.59
C THR A 248 8.91 -11.05 -0.74
N GLN A 249 9.07 -12.12 -1.52
CA GLN A 249 10.38 -12.74 -1.73
C GLN A 249 11.32 -11.87 -2.58
N GLU A 250 10.78 -11.16 -3.57
CA GLU A 250 11.56 -10.19 -4.35
C GLU A 250 12.04 -9.03 -3.47
N ILE A 251 11.16 -8.49 -2.63
CA ILE A 251 11.52 -7.46 -1.64
C ILE A 251 12.57 -7.98 -0.66
N ARG A 252 12.38 -9.19 -0.12
CA ARG A 252 13.33 -9.82 0.81
C ARG A 252 14.72 -10.00 0.19
N SER A 253 14.77 -10.43 -1.05
CA SER A 253 16.03 -10.63 -1.78
C SER A 253 16.77 -9.32 -2.04
N ALA A 254 16.01 -8.22 -2.21
CA ALA A 254 16.53 -6.88 -2.39
C ALA A 254 16.73 -6.10 -1.07
N ALA A 255 16.36 -6.67 0.09
CA ALA A 255 16.33 -5.96 1.37
C ALA A 255 17.65 -5.26 1.74
N PRO A 256 18.85 -5.84 1.50
CA PRO A 256 20.10 -5.13 1.77
C PRO A 256 20.23 -3.82 0.99
N VAL A 257 19.90 -3.82 -0.30
CA VAL A 257 19.98 -2.62 -1.14
C VAL A 257 18.89 -1.62 -0.79
N ILE A 258 17.69 -2.09 -0.45
CA ILE A 258 16.59 -1.25 0.04
C ILE A 258 17.01 -0.51 1.32
N LEU A 259 17.72 -1.20 2.23
CA LEU A 259 18.22 -0.60 3.47
C LEU A 259 19.30 0.44 3.20
N ASP A 260 20.27 0.15 2.31
CA ASP A 260 21.29 1.11 1.91
C ASP A 260 20.67 2.39 1.32
N ASP A 261 19.67 2.25 0.44
CA ASP A 261 18.91 3.37 -0.13
C ASP A 261 18.15 4.14 0.95
N TYR A 262 17.47 3.44 1.87
CA TYR A 262 16.74 4.05 2.96
C TYR A 262 17.66 4.87 3.86
N GLU A 263 18.80 4.32 4.28
CA GLU A 263 19.79 5.02 5.10
C GLU A 263 20.33 6.27 4.40
N ALA A 264 20.64 6.18 3.09
CA ALA A 264 21.09 7.32 2.31
C ALA A 264 20.02 8.43 2.22
N LEU A 265 18.75 8.07 2.03
CA LEU A 265 17.64 9.02 1.98
C LEU A 265 17.36 9.67 3.33
N VAL A 266 17.41 8.91 4.42
CA VAL A 266 17.25 9.43 5.80
C VAL A 266 18.38 10.41 6.13
N TRP A 267 19.61 10.05 5.77
CA TRP A 267 20.77 10.91 5.95
C TRP A 267 20.64 12.21 5.14
N LEU A 268 20.20 12.14 3.88
CA LEU A 268 19.92 13.32 3.06
C LEU A 268 18.84 14.21 3.68
N ASP A 269 17.77 13.64 4.26
CA ASP A 269 16.72 14.41 4.94
C ASP A 269 17.28 15.15 6.16
N ALA A 270 18.14 14.50 6.95
CA ALA A 270 18.80 15.13 8.09
C ALA A 270 19.69 16.31 7.68
N PHE A 271 20.42 16.19 6.57
CA PHE A 271 21.23 17.30 6.03
C PHE A 271 20.37 18.40 5.41
N GLN A 272 19.27 18.05 4.74
CA GLN A 272 18.30 19.03 4.28
C GLN A 272 17.69 19.80 5.45
N ALA A 273 17.37 19.15 6.57
CA ALA A 273 16.88 19.81 7.79
C ALA A 273 17.86 20.88 8.29
N ARG A 274 19.16 20.55 8.35
CA ARG A 274 20.23 21.50 8.72
C ARG A 274 20.31 22.67 7.74
N ALA A 275 20.18 22.42 6.44
CA ALA A 275 20.15 23.45 5.41
C ALA A 275 18.94 24.38 5.56
N ARG A 276 17.75 23.82 5.79
CA ARG A 276 16.50 24.57 6.03
C ARG A 276 16.60 25.43 7.28
N TYR A 277 17.09 24.89 8.39
CA TYR A 277 17.35 25.65 9.62
C TYR A 277 18.31 26.82 9.38
N ALA A 278 19.36 26.61 8.58
CA ALA A 278 20.33 27.66 8.25
C ALA A 278 19.83 28.70 7.22
N ILE A 279 18.66 28.49 6.60
CA ILE A 279 17.99 29.46 5.72
C ILE A 279 16.95 30.27 6.47
N ALA A 280 16.29 29.65 7.45
CA ALA A 280 15.26 30.25 8.31
C ALA A 280 15.80 31.45 9.11
#